data_AF-A0A7L1BKI7-F1
#
_entry.id   AF-A0A7L1BKI7-F1
#
_cell.length_a   1.000
_cell.length_b   1.000
_cell.length_c   1.000
_cell.angle_alpha   90.00
_cell.angle_beta   90.00
_cell.angle_gamma   90.00
#
_symmetry.space_group_name_H-M   'P 1'
#
loop_
_entity.id
_entity.type
_entity.pdbx_description
1 polymer ?
#
loop_
_entity_poly.entity_id
_entity_poly.type
_entity_poly.pdbx_seq_one_letter_code
_entity_poly.pdbx_strand_id
1 'polypeptide(L)'
;LMSGVKNNVGRGINVALVNGKTGELLDTKFFDMWGGDVAPLIEFLKTIQDGTIVLMATYDDGATKLNEEARKLIAELGSTSITNLGFRDNWVFCGGKGIKTKSPFEQ
;
A
#
# COMPACT_ATOMS: atom_id res chain seq x y z
N LEU A 1 -7.40 -3.78 11.09
CA LEU A 1 -8.14 -4.12 9.86
C LEU A 1 -7.68 -5.47 9.31
N MET A 2 -6.37 -5.65 9.15
CA MET A 2 -5.74 -6.91 8.75
C MET A 2 -4.88 -7.46 9.89
N SER A 3 -4.77 -8.79 10.03
CA SER A 3 -3.86 -9.44 10.99
C SER A 3 -3.66 -10.92 10.68
N GLY A 4 -2.61 -11.53 11.25
CA GLY A 4 -2.38 -12.98 11.18
C GLY A 4 -3.55 -13.80 11.76
N VAL A 5 -4.11 -13.37 12.90
CA VAL A 5 -5.27 -14.05 13.54
C VAL A 5 -6.51 -14.03 12.63
N LYS A 6 -6.67 -13.01 11.79
CA LYS A 6 -7.75 -12.91 10.81
C LYS A 6 -7.50 -13.70 9.53
N ASN A 7 -6.32 -14.32 9.38
CA ASN A 7 -5.90 -15.04 8.17
C ASN A 7 -6.07 -14.22 6.89
N ASN A 8 -5.86 -12.91 6.95
CA ASN A 8 -6.05 -11.99 5.81
C ASN A 8 -4.81 -11.13 5.51
N VAL A 9 -3.63 -11.61 5.90
CA VAL A 9 -2.33 -11.02 5.59
C VAL A 9 -1.47 -12.03 4.84
N GLY A 10 -0.58 -11.55 3.99
CA GLY A 10 0.33 -12.38 3.22
C GLY A 10 1.64 -11.67 2.91
N ARG A 11 2.62 -12.41 2.38
CA ARG A 11 3.89 -11.86 1.92
C ARG A 11 3.65 -10.72 0.92
N GLY A 12 4.49 -9.69 0.97
CA GLY A 12 4.42 -8.54 0.09
C GLY A 12 3.88 -7.28 0.76
N ILE A 13 3.13 -6.48 0.01
CA ILE A 13 2.48 -5.27 0.53
C ILE A 13 1.03 -5.61 0.87
N ASN A 14 0.67 -5.43 2.14
CA ASN A 14 -0.68 -5.58 2.67
C ASN A 14 -1.34 -4.19 2.67
N VAL A 15 -2.53 -4.07 2.08
CA VAL A 15 -3.23 -2.79 1.88
C VAL A 15 -4.65 -2.86 2.45
N ALA A 16 -5.03 -1.86 3.25
CA ALA A 16 -6.40 -1.62 3.67
C ALA A 16 -6.88 -0.24 3.19
N LEU A 17 -8.07 -0.21 2.59
CA LEU A 17 -8.73 1.01 2.13
C LEU A 17 -9.85 1.37 3.09
N VAL A 18 -9.89 2.64 3.50
CA VAL A 18 -10.87 3.14 4.47
C VAL A 18 -11.52 4.41 3.93
N ASN A 19 -12.84 4.55 4.11
CA ASN A 19 -13.54 5.77 3.74
C ASN A 19 -13.04 6.93 4.61
N GLY A 20 -12.49 7.98 4.00
CA GLY A 20 -11.88 9.10 4.74
C GLY A 20 -12.86 10.00 5.49
N LYS A 21 -14.17 9.87 5.26
CA LYS A 21 -15.21 10.60 5.99
C LYS A 21 -15.80 9.78 7.13
N THR A 22 -16.13 8.51 6.87
CA THR A 22 -16.87 7.67 7.84
C THR A 22 -15.95 6.78 8.67
N GLY A 23 -14.73 6.52 8.21
CA GLY A 23 -13.81 5.56 8.84
C GLY A 23 -14.17 4.10 8.58
N GLU A 24 -15.15 3.82 7.72
CA GLU A 24 -15.57 2.46 7.38
C GLU A 24 -14.56 1.77 6.47
N LEU A 25 -14.35 0.47 6.69
CA LEU A 25 -13.51 -0.37 5.85
C LEU A 25 -14.14 -0.56 4.46
N LEU A 26 -13.37 -0.31 3.40
CA LEU A 26 -13.81 -0.48 2.02
C LEU A 26 -13.30 -1.81 1.42
N ASP A 27 -12.00 -2.09 1.55
CA ASP A 27 -11.40 -3.33 1.04
C ASP A 27 -10.08 -3.63 1.80
N THR A 28 -9.66 -4.90 1.76
CA THR A 28 -8.34 -5.35 2.22
C THR A 28 -7.77 -6.36 1.24
N LYS A 29 -6.53 -6.16 0.80
CA LYS A 29 -5.81 -7.10 -0.07
C LYS A 29 -4.33 -7.14 0.28
N PHE A 30 -3.63 -8.19 -0.15
CA PHE A 30 -2.18 -8.22 -0.14
C PHE A 30 -1.66 -8.63 -1.50
N PHE A 31 -0.46 -8.16 -1.86
CA PHE A 31 0.17 -8.39 -3.15
C PHE A 31 1.59 -8.89 -2.94
N ASP A 32 1.89 -10.11 -3.36
CA ASP A 32 3.19 -10.74 -3.19
C ASP A 32 4.26 -10.06 -4.07
N MET A 33 5.06 -9.19 -3.45
CA MET A 33 6.13 -8.45 -4.12
C MET A 33 7.47 -9.20 -4.19
N TRP A 34 7.49 -10.49 -3.83
CA TRP A 34 8.65 -11.37 -4.03
C TRP A 34 8.39 -12.36 -5.18
N GLY A 35 7.33 -13.16 -5.04
CA GLY A 35 7.03 -14.27 -5.95
C GLY A 35 5.91 -13.98 -6.96
N GLY A 36 5.17 -12.88 -6.78
CA GLY A 36 4.01 -12.54 -7.60
C GLY A 36 4.30 -11.65 -8.81
N ASP A 37 3.21 -11.23 -9.45
CA ASP A 37 3.18 -10.20 -10.49
C ASP A 37 2.78 -8.85 -9.88
N VAL A 38 3.34 -7.75 -10.40
CA VAL A 38 3.04 -6.38 -9.97
C VAL A 38 1.77 -5.82 -10.61
N ALA A 39 1.31 -6.36 -11.75
CA ALA A 39 0.14 -5.86 -12.47
C ALA A 39 -1.14 -5.79 -11.60
N PRO A 40 -1.48 -6.82 -10.77
CA PRO A 40 -2.66 -6.74 -9.91
C PRO A 40 -2.61 -5.62 -8.86
N LEU A 41 -1.41 -5.30 -8.35
CA LEU A 41 -1.23 -4.16 -7.43
C LEU A 41 -1.49 -2.84 -8.17
N ILE A 42 -0.94 -2.68 -9.37
CA ILE A 42 -1.12 -1.47 -10.18
C ILE A 42 -2.60 -1.26 -10.53
N GLU A 43 -3.27 -2.32 -10.99
CA GLU A 43 -4.72 -2.28 -11.27
C GLU A 43 -5.50 -1.87 -10.03
N PHE A 44 -5.23 -2.49 -8.88
CA PHE A 44 -5.86 -2.14 -7.62
C PHE A 44 -5.64 -0.67 -7.22
N LEU A 45 -4.40 -0.17 -7.28
CA LEU A 45 -4.06 1.21 -6.95
C LEU A 45 -4.81 2.23 -7.83
N LYS A 46 -5.03 1.90 -9.12
CA LYS A 46 -5.78 2.74 -10.06
C LYS A 46 -7.27 2.82 -9.75
N THR A 47 -7.84 1.84 -9.03
CA THR A 47 -9.26 1.87 -8.63
C THR A 47 -9.56 2.75 -7.42
N ILE A 48 -8.53 3.15 -6.65
CA ILE A 48 -8.69 3.92 -5.42
C ILE A 48 -9.28 5.30 -5.72
N GLN A 49 -10.44 5.58 -5.13
CA GLN A 49 -11.17 6.84 -5.30
C GLN A 49 -10.62 7.94 -4.39
N ASP A 50 -10.72 9.19 -4.83
CA ASP A 50 -10.35 10.37 -4.04
C ASP A 50 -11.05 10.40 -2.67
N GLY A 51 -10.32 10.80 -1.64
CA GLY A 51 -10.83 10.81 -0.25
C GLY A 51 -10.74 9.46 0.46
N THR A 52 -10.20 8.42 -0.17
CA THR A 52 -9.90 7.14 0.47
C THR A 52 -8.60 7.23 1.27
N ILE A 53 -8.63 6.81 2.54
CA ILE A 53 -7.44 6.56 3.36
C ILE A 53 -6.83 5.23 2.94
N VAL A 54 -5.52 5.21 2.72
CA VAL A 54 -4.79 4.02 2.27
C VAL A 54 -3.73 3.65 3.30
N LEU A 55 -3.89 2.49 3.90
CA LEU A 55 -2.98 1.92 4.89
C LEU A 55 -2.18 0.82 4.22
N MET A 56 -0.85 0.87 4.28
CA MET A 56 0.04 -0.14 3.72
C MET A 56 1.05 -0.61 4.76
N ALA A 57 1.39 -1.90 4.74
CA ALA A 57 2.46 -2.49 5.53
C ALA A 57 3.13 -3.64 4.77
N THR A 58 4.46 -3.74 4.88
CA THR A 58 5.19 -4.87 4.30
C THR A 58 5.14 -6.11 5.19
N TYR A 59 5.26 -7.28 4.57
CA TYR A 59 5.51 -8.55 5.25
C TYR A 59 6.46 -9.41 4.42
N ASP A 60 7.58 -9.84 5.02
CA ASP A 60 8.71 -10.54 4.37
C ASP A 60 9.43 -9.67 3.33
N ASP A 61 8.92 -9.52 2.11
CA ASP A 61 9.51 -8.63 1.11
C ASP A 61 8.45 -7.87 0.31
N GLY A 62 8.48 -6.55 0.42
CA GLY A 62 7.58 -5.63 -0.25
C GLY A 62 8.12 -5.01 -1.54
N ALA A 63 9.34 -5.34 -1.97
CA ALA A 63 10.06 -4.49 -2.93
C ALA A 63 10.51 -5.17 -4.24
N THR A 64 10.80 -6.48 -4.24
CA THR A 64 11.52 -7.12 -5.36
C THR A 64 10.81 -7.02 -6.72
N LYS A 65 9.47 -7.03 -6.72
CA LYS A 65 8.64 -6.91 -7.93
C LYS A 65 8.13 -5.49 -8.19
N LEU A 66 8.38 -4.51 -7.31
CA LEU A 66 7.95 -3.14 -7.53
C LEU A 66 8.66 -2.54 -8.74
N ASN A 67 7.88 -2.01 -9.69
CA ASN A 67 8.36 -1.25 -10.83
C ASN A 67 8.13 0.26 -10.63
N GLU A 68 8.60 1.07 -11.57
CA GLU A 68 8.47 2.53 -11.52
C GLU A 68 7.02 3.01 -11.44
N GLU A 69 6.10 2.34 -12.14
CA GLU A 69 4.67 2.69 -12.14
C GLU A 69 4.03 2.46 -10.76
N ALA A 70 4.24 1.29 -10.15
CA ALA A 70 3.72 0.99 -8.82
C ALA A 70 4.29 1.97 -7.77
N ARG A 71 5.59 2.25 -7.82
CA ARG A 71 6.24 3.23 -6.93
C ARG A 71 5.65 4.63 -7.10
N LYS A 72 5.45 5.06 -8.36
CA LYS A 72 4.83 6.36 -8.66
C LYS A 72 3.40 6.46 -8.12
N LEU A 73 2.57 5.45 -8.35
CA LEU A 73 1.18 5.43 -7.88
C LEU A 73 1.10 5.49 -6.34
N ILE A 74 1.98 4.80 -5.64
CA ILE A 74 2.03 4.85 -4.17
C ILE A 74 2.60 6.19 -3.68
N ALA A 75 3.58 6.76 -4.38
CA ALA A 75 4.11 8.09 -4.06
C ALA A 75 3.05 9.19 -4.21
N GLU A 76 2.16 9.08 -5.21
CA GLU A 76 1.00 9.97 -5.38
C GLU A 76 -0.03 9.88 -4.23
N LEU A 77 0.02 8.82 -3.41
CA LEU A 77 -0.77 8.70 -2.18
C LEU A 77 -0.10 9.40 -0.98
N GLY A 78 1.09 9.98 -1.18
CA GLY A 78 1.85 10.74 -0.18
C GLY A 78 3.10 10.04 0.35
N SER A 79 3.46 8.85 -0.16
CA SER A 79 4.66 8.13 0.28
C SER A 79 5.94 8.75 -0.28
N THR A 80 6.98 8.80 0.55
CA THR A 80 8.34 9.14 0.14
C THR A 80 9.26 7.93 0.14
N SER A 81 9.12 7.04 1.12
CA SER A 81 9.97 5.85 1.27
C SER A 81 9.77 4.84 0.13
N ILE A 82 8.58 4.77 -0.48
CA ILE A 82 8.31 3.81 -1.56
C ILE A 82 9.22 4.01 -2.77
N THR A 83 9.80 5.19 -2.97
CA THR A 83 10.74 5.45 -4.07
C THR A 83 12.04 4.66 -3.92
N ASN A 84 12.47 4.41 -2.68
CA ASN A 84 13.74 3.76 -2.36
C ASN A 84 13.57 2.40 -1.65
N LEU A 85 12.32 1.97 -1.37
CA LEU A 85 12.04 0.72 -0.67
C LEU A 85 12.75 -0.46 -1.35
N GLY A 86 13.60 -1.14 -0.60
CA GLY A 86 14.47 -2.22 -1.04
C GLY A 86 14.09 -3.59 -0.48
N PHE A 87 14.86 -4.61 -0.88
CA PHE A 87 14.63 -6.00 -0.50
C PHE A 87 14.57 -6.16 1.03
N ARG A 88 13.42 -6.66 1.52
CA ARG A 88 13.12 -6.90 2.95
C ARG A 88 13.09 -5.67 3.85
N ASP A 89 13.05 -4.47 3.29
CA ASP A 89 12.78 -3.29 4.11
C ASP A 89 11.40 -3.40 4.76
N ASN A 90 11.35 -3.14 6.06
CA ASN A 90 10.10 -2.98 6.78
C ASN A 90 9.59 -1.57 6.55
N TRP A 91 8.31 -1.45 6.19
CA TRP A 91 7.70 -0.17 5.89
C TRP A 91 6.23 -0.19 6.27
N VAL A 92 5.79 0.88 6.93
CA VAL A 92 4.40 1.16 7.25
C VAL A 92 4.03 2.56 6.78
N PHE A 93 2.83 2.68 6.23
CA PHE A 93 2.39 3.91 5.61
C PHE A 93 0.89 4.12 5.77
N CYS A 94 0.51 5.35 6.07
CA CYS A 94 -0.86 5.81 6.02
C CYS A 94 -0.93 7.06 5.14
N GLY A 95 -1.49 6.93 3.95
CA GLY A 95 -1.67 8.03 3.01
C GLY A 95 -3.13 8.20 2.60
N GLY A 96 -3.35 8.90 1.49
CA GLY A 96 -4.69 9.08 0.98
C GLY A 96 -4.71 9.53 -0.47
N LYS A 97 -5.73 9.08 -1.21
CA LYS A 97 -5.94 9.51 -2.58
C LYS A 97 -6.40 10.96 -2.62
N GLY A 98 -5.68 11.79 -3.37
CA GLY A 98 -5.93 13.23 -3.49
C GLY A 98 -5.09 14.10 -2.55
N ILE A 99 -4.23 13.50 -1.71
CA ILE A 99 -3.29 14.26 -0.86
C ILE A 99 -2.39 15.16 -1.74
N LYS A 100 -2.07 16.36 -1.25
CA LYS A 100 -1.22 17.34 -1.95
C LYS A 100 0.14 17.54 -1.30
N THR A 101 0.41 16.78 -0.25
CA THR A 101 1.64 16.84 0.55
C THR A 101 2.18 15.43 0.75
N LYS A 102 3.41 15.35 1.26
CA LYS A 102 3.93 14.12 1.86
C LYS A 102 3.03 13.72 3.03
N SER A 103 2.83 12.43 3.24
CA SER A 103 2.13 11.95 4.43
C SER A 103 3.00 12.19 5.67
N PRO A 104 2.43 12.67 6.79
CA PRO A 104 3.13 12.69 8.07
C PRO A 104 3.20 11.30 8.74
N PHE A 105 2.59 10.26 8.14
CA PHE A 105 2.48 8.92 8.70
C PHE A 105 3.17 7.89 7.81
N GLU A 106 4.49 7.82 7.92
CA GLU A 106 5.33 6.88 7.19
C GLU A 106 6.57 6.56 8.03
N GLN A 107 6.93 5.27 8.14
CA GLN A 107 8.14 4.77 8.80
C GLN A 107 8.69 3.54 8.09
#